data_AF-A0A2V5XZ42-F1
#
_entry.id   AF-A0A2V5XZ42-F1
#
_cell.length_a   1.000
_cell.length_b   1.000
_cell.length_c   1.000
_cell.angle_alpha   90.00
_cell.angle_beta   90.00
_cell.angle_gamma   90.00
#
_symmetry.space_group_name_H-M   'P 1'
#
loop_
_entity.id
_entity.type
_entity.pdbx_description
1 polymer ?
#
loop_
_entity_poly.entity_id
_entity_poly.type
_entity_poly.pdbx_seq_one_letter_code
_entity_poly.pdbx_strand_id
1 'polypeptide(L)'
;MRRAQELDPLSHVTNIGLGSTLLFARRYYEALEYCYKAAELAPNQAPVQNWLAFAYLLNGMYEQAIERYQKVRELNPVENGNVLASIAAVLVSAGRKSEADSMMPEILKLGGEGKVDPYHLVALYVIRNEQDAAFEWFTKALQRGTENGSNGNDSREIRYDPILDPLRADRRFAALLRQYNRGSLLEASGKR
;
A
#
# COMPACT_ATOMS: atom_id res chain seq x y z
N MET A 1 20.36 -28.82 16.41
CA MET A 1 19.91 -27.59 17.07
C MET A 1 18.97 -26.85 16.11
N ARG A 2 17.66 -27.06 16.28
CA ARG A 2 16.62 -26.38 15.49
C ARG A 2 16.46 -24.98 16.07
N ARG A 3 17.00 -24.00 15.37
CA ARG A 3 16.71 -22.57 15.59
C ARG A 3 15.35 -22.25 14.99
N ALA A 4 14.31 -22.94 15.47
CA ALA A 4 12.95 -22.49 15.31
C ALA A 4 12.82 -21.31 16.25
N GLN A 5 12.97 -20.11 15.71
CA GLN A 5 12.63 -18.88 16.39
C GLN A 5 11.23 -19.05 16.98
N GLU A 6 11.16 -19.11 18.29
CA GLU A 6 10.02 -18.57 19.02
C GLU A 6 9.94 -17.11 18.54
N LEU A 7 9.06 -16.85 17.56
CA LEU A 7 8.58 -15.51 17.29
C LEU A 7 7.96 -15.07 18.60
N ASP A 8 8.61 -14.16 19.30
CA ASP A 8 8.03 -13.53 20.47
C ASP A 8 6.62 -13.03 20.07
N PRO A 9 5.54 -13.59 20.64
CA PRO A 9 4.17 -13.17 20.34
C PRO A 9 3.96 -11.68 20.61
N LEU A 10 4.91 -11.03 21.29
CA LEU A 10 4.92 -9.62 21.63
C LEU A 10 5.83 -8.76 20.73
N SER A 11 6.37 -9.26 19.62
CA SER A 11 7.17 -8.43 18.72
C SER A 11 6.32 -7.49 17.85
N HIS A 12 6.84 -6.31 17.53
CA HIS A 12 6.19 -5.38 16.59
C HIS A 12 5.97 -6.02 15.19
N VAL A 13 6.85 -6.94 14.77
CA VAL A 13 6.74 -7.67 13.50
C VAL A 13 5.51 -8.57 13.49
N THR A 14 5.27 -9.31 14.58
CA THR A 14 4.07 -10.16 14.74
C THR A 14 2.80 -9.32 14.66
N ASN A 15 2.77 -8.19 15.38
CA ASN A 15 1.64 -7.27 15.38
C ASN A 15 1.38 -6.66 13.99
N ILE A 16 2.41 -6.27 13.24
CA ILE A 16 2.25 -5.83 11.84
C ILE A 16 1.70 -6.93 10.95
N GLY A 17 2.19 -8.17 11.09
CA GLY A 17 1.68 -9.31 10.32
C GLY A 17 0.19 -9.57 10.55
N LEU A 18 -0.27 -9.47 11.82
CA LEU A 18 -1.69 -9.56 12.17
C LEU A 18 -2.48 -8.37 11.63
N GLY A 19 -1.98 -7.15 11.83
CA GLY A 19 -2.61 -5.92 11.36
C GLY A 19 -2.84 -5.94 9.84
N SER A 20 -1.80 -6.20 9.05
CA SER A 20 -1.90 -6.23 7.58
C SER A 20 -2.82 -7.36 7.09
N THR A 21 -2.79 -8.53 7.73
CA THR A 21 -3.73 -9.63 7.42
C THR A 21 -5.18 -9.21 7.65
N LEU A 22 -5.45 -8.52 8.77
CA LEU A 22 -6.78 -8.01 9.09
C LEU A 22 -7.22 -6.90 8.11
N LEU A 23 -6.32 -6.01 7.69
CA LEU A 23 -6.61 -5.01 6.65
C LEU A 23 -7.04 -5.68 5.34
N PHE A 24 -6.30 -6.70 4.89
CA PHE A 24 -6.65 -7.46 3.68
C PHE A 24 -7.92 -8.30 3.84
N ALA A 25 -8.28 -8.65 5.08
CA ALA A 25 -9.57 -9.27 5.41
C ALA A 25 -10.71 -8.24 5.61
N ARG A 26 -10.48 -6.95 5.35
CA ARG A 26 -11.45 -5.85 5.53
C ARG A 26 -11.88 -5.63 6.99
N ARG A 27 -11.14 -6.16 7.96
CA ARG A 27 -11.37 -6.01 9.41
C ARG A 27 -10.58 -4.81 9.93
N TYR A 28 -10.92 -3.62 9.44
CA TYR A 28 -10.08 -2.42 9.62
C TYR A 28 -9.96 -1.95 11.06
N TYR A 29 -11.03 -2.02 11.84
CA TYR A 29 -11.02 -1.59 13.24
C TYR A 29 -10.08 -2.48 14.08
N GLU A 30 -10.18 -3.79 13.92
CA GLU A 30 -9.32 -4.74 14.62
C GLU A 30 -7.87 -4.64 14.15
N ALA A 31 -7.65 -4.42 12.85
CA ALA A 31 -6.32 -4.20 12.30
C ALA A 31 -5.62 -2.99 12.95
N LEU A 32 -6.38 -1.92 13.21
CA LEU A 32 -5.86 -0.71 13.84
C LEU A 32 -5.29 -0.99 15.23
N GLU A 33 -5.92 -1.86 16.02
CA GLU A 33 -5.42 -2.23 17.35
C GLU A 33 -4.02 -2.87 17.28
N TYR A 34 -3.81 -3.79 16.33
CA TYR A 34 -2.51 -4.46 16.17
C TYR A 34 -1.45 -3.52 15.57
N CYS A 35 -1.81 -2.69 14.59
CA CYS A 35 -0.89 -1.68 14.07
C CYS A 35 -0.48 -0.67 15.16
N TYR A 36 -1.40 -0.30 16.06
CA TYR A 36 -1.11 0.58 17.18
C TYR A 36 -0.14 -0.07 18.18
N LYS A 37 -0.41 -1.31 18.60
CA LYS A 37 0.51 -2.08 19.48
C LYS A 37 1.91 -2.21 18.87
N ALA A 38 2.00 -2.42 17.56
CA ALA A 38 3.30 -2.43 16.88
C ALA A 38 4.02 -1.09 17.00
N ALA A 39 3.31 0.03 16.87
CA ALA A 39 3.86 1.37 17.00
C ALA A 39 4.26 1.73 18.43
N GLU A 40 3.56 1.20 19.46
CA GLU A 40 3.99 1.34 20.86
C GLU A 40 5.34 0.66 21.11
N LEU A 41 5.54 -0.52 20.52
CA LEU A 41 6.76 -1.31 20.67
C LEU A 41 7.94 -0.77 19.85
N ALA A 42 7.65 -0.17 18.70
CA ALA A 42 8.67 0.26 17.74
C ALA A 42 8.29 1.59 17.06
N PRO A 43 8.21 2.71 17.82
CA PRO A 43 7.67 3.98 17.32
C PRO A 43 8.54 4.60 16.22
N ASN A 44 9.83 4.29 16.18
CA ASN A 44 10.77 4.87 15.21
C ASN A 44 11.09 3.93 14.03
N GLN A 45 10.26 2.92 13.79
CA GLN A 45 10.39 2.08 12.59
C GLN A 45 9.48 2.59 11.48
N ALA A 46 10.06 3.03 10.36
CA ALA A 46 9.31 3.54 9.21
C ALA A 46 8.25 2.55 8.68
N PRO A 47 8.51 1.22 8.55
CA PRO A 47 7.48 0.27 8.12
C PRO A 47 6.29 0.18 9.10
N VAL A 48 6.55 0.30 10.41
CA VAL A 48 5.49 0.26 11.44
C VAL A 48 4.59 1.49 11.33
N GLN A 49 5.19 2.68 11.20
CA GLN A 49 4.44 3.92 11.00
C GLN A 49 3.64 3.89 9.69
N ASN A 50 4.19 3.28 8.62
CA ASN A 50 3.50 3.13 7.34
C ASN A 50 2.23 2.27 7.45
N TRP A 51 2.31 1.11 8.10
CA TRP A 51 1.15 0.24 8.30
C TRP A 51 0.10 0.85 9.22
N LEU A 52 0.51 1.60 10.24
CA LEU A 52 -0.42 2.35 11.09
C LEU A 52 -1.10 3.48 10.30
N ALA A 53 -0.38 4.20 9.45
CA ALA A 53 -0.95 5.22 8.57
C ALA A 53 -2.00 4.63 7.62
N PHE A 54 -1.71 3.47 7.02
CA PHE A 54 -2.64 2.77 6.14
C PHE A 54 -3.88 2.26 6.88
N ALA A 55 -3.70 1.75 8.10
CA ALA A 55 -4.84 1.37 8.96
C ALA A 55 -5.71 2.58 9.31
N TYR A 56 -5.12 3.74 9.62
CA TYR A 56 -5.87 4.98 9.86
C TYR A 56 -6.65 5.42 8.62
N LEU A 57 -6.03 5.39 7.44
CA LEU A 57 -6.70 5.70 6.17
C LEU A 57 -7.94 4.83 5.97
N LEU A 58 -7.82 3.51 6.11
CA LEU A 58 -8.93 2.57 5.91
C LEU A 58 -10.03 2.67 6.98
N ASN A 59 -9.74 3.28 8.13
CA ASN A 59 -10.72 3.61 9.17
C ASN A 59 -11.28 5.04 9.04
N GLY A 60 -10.93 5.80 7.99
CA GLY A 60 -11.39 7.19 7.79
C GLY A 60 -10.73 8.21 8.73
N MET A 61 -9.66 7.84 9.43
CA MET A 61 -8.93 8.68 10.38
C MET A 61 -7.82 9.46 9.67
N TYR A 62 -8.22 10.37 8.78
CA TYR A 62 -7.30 10.95 7.79
C TYR A 62 -6.18 11.81 8.38
N GLU A 63 -6.44 12.62 9.40
CA GLU A 63 -5.39 13.46 9.99
C GLU A 63 -4.34 12.61 10.72
N GLN A 64 -4.77 11.56 11.44
CA GLN A 64 -3.84 10.60 12.04
C GLN A 64 -3.03 9.86 10.96
N ALA A 65 -3.65 9.49 9.84
CA ALA A 65 -2.91 8.88 8.73
C ALA A 65 -1.83 9.81 8.17
N ILE A 66 -2.13 11.10 7.97
CA ILE A 66 -1.15 12.10 7.50
C ILE A 66 -0.01 12.25 8.51
N GLU A 67 -0.31 12.36 9.81
CA GLU A 67 0.71 12.45 10.86
C GLU A 67 1.68 11.26 10.81
N ARG A 68 1.17 10.03 10.67
CA ARG A 68 2.01 8.84 10.60
C ARG A 68 2.83 8.78 9.32
N TYR A 69 2.26 9.15 8.17
CA TYR A 69 3.03 9.26 6.93
C TYR A 69 4.13 10.32 7.01
N GLN A 70 3.87 11.48 7.63
CA GLN A 70 4.90 12.47 7.91
C GLN A 70 6.03 11.88 8.76
N LYS A 71 5.69 11.05 9.76
CA LYS A 71 6.71 10.33 10.54
C LYS A 71 7.52 9.35 9.71
N VAL A 72 6.91 8.64 8.75
CA VAL A 72 7.64 7.78 7.80
C VAL A 72 8.66 8.60 7.01
N ARG A 73 8.28 9.78 6.53
CA ARG A 73 9.19 10.69 5.80
C ARG A 73 10.38 11.15 6.63
N GLU A 74 10.17 11.44 7.93
CA GLU A 74 11.26 11.79 8.85
C GLU A 74 12.23 10.62 9.07
N LEU A 75 11.69 9.42 9.26
CA LEU A 75 12.46 8.22 9.58
C LEU A 75 13.19 7.65 8.36
N ASN A 76 12.62 7.81 7.16
CA ASN A 76 13.19 7.33 5.91
C ASN A 76 13.00 8.33 4.76
N PRO A 77 13.91 9.32 4.61
CA PRO A 77 13.81 10.32 3.55
C PRO A 77 13.94 9.77 2.13
N VAL A 78 14.50 8.57 1.95
CA VAL A 78 14.63 7.92 0.63
C VAL A 78 13.25 7.58 0.06
N GLU A 79 12.26 7.31 0.92
CA GLU A 79 10.89 6.97 0.55
C GLU A 79 10.01 8.21 0.31
N ASN A 80 10.58 9.43 0.28
CA ASN A 80 9.81 10.67 0.20
C ASN A 80 8.78 10.67 -0.95
N GLY A 81 9.14 10.14 -2.12
CA GLY A 81 8.21 10.03 -3.25
C GLY A 81 6.98 9.16 -2.95
N ASN A 82 7.18 7.99 -2.34
CA ASN A 82 6.12 7.06 -1.95
C ASN A 82 5.23 7.67 -0.85
N VAL A 83 5.84 8.37 0.10
CA VAL A 83 5.12 9.05 1.17
C VAL A 83 4.27 10.21 0.63
N LEU A 84 4.79 11.02 -0.30
CA LEU A 84 4.01 12.10 -0.91
C LEU A 84 2.78 11.56 -1.65
N ALA A 85 2.92 10.48 -2.41
CA ALA A 85 1.79 9.82 -3.08
C ALA A 85 0.76 9.29 -2.07
N SER A 86 1.22 8.71 -0.95
CA SER A 86 0.34 8.20 0.12
C SER A 86 -0.40 9.33 0.84
N ILE A 87 0.27 10.45 1.15
CA ILE A 87 -0.38 11.63 1.75
C ILE A 87 -1.41 12.22 0.78
N ALA A 88 -1.10 12.33 -0.51
CA ALA A 88 -2.05 12.80 -1.51
C ALA A 88 -3.28 11.88 -1.59
N ALA A 89 -3.10 10.56 -1.47
CA ALA A 89 -4.20 9.59 -1.44
C ALA A 89 -5.10 9.78 -0.20
N VAL A 90 -4.49 10.03 0.97
CA VAL A 90 -5.25 10.36 2.18
C VAL A 90 -6.03 11.67 2.02
N LEU A 91 -5.41 12.71 1.46
CA LEU A 91 -6.05 14.00 1.22
C LEU A 91 -7.27 13.89 0.29
N VAL A 92 -7.17 13.10 -0.79
CA VAL A 92 -8.30 12.83 -1.68
C VAL A 92 -9.43 12.11 -0.93
N SER A 93 -9.09 11.10 -0.12
CA SER A 93 -10.06 10.36 0.70
C SER A 93 -10.75 11.26 1.75
N ALA A 94 -10.04 12.26 2.25
CA ALA A 94 -10.55 13.29 3.16
C ALA A 94 -11.39 14.38 2.47
N GLY A 95 -11.56 14.33 1.14
CA GLY A 95 -12.24 15.37 0.36
C GLY A 95 -11.39 16.62 0.10
N ARG A 96 -10.12 16.64 0.55
CA ARG A 96 -9.15 17.73 0.39
C ARG A 96 -8.44 17.66 -0.97
N LYS A 97 -9.21 17.54 -2.05
CA LYS A 97 -8.70 17.31 -3.41
C LYS A 97 -7.74 18.41 -3.90
N SER A 98 -8.05 19.67 -3.62
CA SER A 98 -7.19 20.79 -4.02
C SER A 98 -5.79 20.72 -3.43
N GLU A 99 -5.64 20.21 -2.20
CA GLU A 99 -4.33 20.05 -1.57
C GLU A 99 -3.56 18.90 -2.22
N ALA A 100 -4.23 17.78 -2.48
CA ALA A 100 -3.64 16.66 -3.22
C ALA A 100 -3.19 17.09 -4.63
N ASP A 101 -4.01 17.87 -5.35
CA ASP A 101 -3.69 18.37 -6.69
C ASP A 101 -2.44 19.26 -6.68
N SER A 102 -2.22 20.04 -5.63
CA SER A 102 -1.01 20.87 -5.50
C SER A 102 0.27 20.04 -5.35
N MET A 103 0.17 18.79 -4.87
CA MET A 103 1.29 17.85 -4.72
C MET A 103 1.59 17.08 -6.01
N MET A 104 0.63 16.97 -6.94
CA MET A 104 0.76 16.14 -8.14
C MET A 104 1.98 16.45 -9.01
N PRO A 105 2.36 17.73 -9.27
CA PRO A 105 3.53 18.03 -10.08
C PRO A 105 4.83 17.43 -9.52
N GLU A 106 5.02 17.49 -8.20
CA GLU A 106 6.18 16.91 -7.53
C GLU A 106 6.14 15.38 -7.57
N ILE A 107 4.99 14.79 -7.24
CA ILE A 107 4.79 13.34 -7.26
C ILE A 107 5.10 12.76 -8.64
N LEU A 108 4.59 13.37 -9.71
CA LEU A 108 4.81 12.91 -11.08
C LEU A 108 6.24 13.11 -11.55
N LYS A 109 6.89 14.21 -11.15
CA LYS A 109 8.33 14.41 -11.40
C LYS A 109 9.15 13.29 -10.76
N LEU A 110 8.93 13.01 -9.46
CA LEU A 110 9.63 11.94 -8.75
C LEU A 110 9.32 10.56 -9.34
N GLY A 111 8.09 10.34 -9.81
CA GLY A 111 7.70 9.12 -10.52
C GLY A 111 8.45 8.93 -11.83
N GLY A 112 8.62 10.00 -12.62
CA GLY A 112 9.43 9.98 -13.84
C GLY A 112 10.92 9.73 -13.58
N GLU A 113 11.42 10.14 -12.42
CA GLU A 113 12.80 9.88 -11.97
C GLU A 113 12.99 8.48 -11.33
N GLY A 114 11.94 7.64 -11.29
CA GLY A 114 11.99 6.31 -10.67
C GLY A 114 12.04 6.31 -9.13
N LYS A 115 11.84 7.47 -8.50
CA LYS A 115 11.86 7.71 -7.05
C LYS A 115 10.51 7.49 -6.36
N VAL A 116 9.50 7.12 -7.13
CA VAL A 116 8.21 6.64 -6.63
C VAL A 116 8.05 5.21 -7.16
N ASP A 117 7.68 4.29 -6.29
CA ASP A 117 7.18 2.98 -6.72
C ASP A 117 5.85 3.21 -7.44
N PRO A 118 5.73 2.81 -8.72
CA PRO A 118 4.50 2.95 -9.49
C PRO A 118 3.24 2.44 -8.79
N TYR A 119 3.33 1.46 -7.88
CA TYR A 119 2.19 0.95 -7.13
C TYR A 119 1.52 2.02 -6.25
N HIS A 120 2.28 2.96 -5.67
CA HIS A 120 1.71 4.06 -4.90
C HIS A 120 0.92 5.03 -5.79
N LEU A 121 1.31 5.16 -7.06
CA LEU A 121 0.57 5.96 -8.04
C LEU A 121 -0.70 5.25 -8.49
N VAL A 122 -0.69 3.91 -8.62
CA VAL A 122 -1.92 3.13 -8.80
C VAL A 122 -2.91 3.45 -7.69
N ALA A 123 -2.49 3.30 -6.43
CA ALA A 123 -3.35 3.55 -5.28
C ALA A 123 -3.93 4.98 -5.29
N LEU A 124 -3.09 5.98 -5.54
CA LEU A 124 -3.51 7.38 -5.64
C LEU A 124 -4.56 7.59 -6.74
N TYR A 125 -4.31 7.09 -7.96
CA TYR A 125 -5.25 7.26 -9.07
C TYR A 125 -6.56 6.49 -8.90
N VAL A 126 -6.53 5.32 -8.23
CA VAL A 126 -7.77 4.61 -7.87
C VAL A 126 -8.61 5.43 -6.90
N ILE A 127 -8.00 5.97 -5.84
CA ILE A 127 -8.69 6.82 -4.85
C ILE A 127 -9.22 8.11 -5.47
N ARG A 128 -8.53 8.65 -6.47
CA ARG A 128 -9.00 9.80 -7.27
C ARG A 128 -10.15 9.47 -8.22
N ASN A 129 -10.51 8.20 -8.37
CA ASN A 129 -11.46 7.70 -9.36
C ASN A 129 -11.03 7.98 -10.81
N GLU A 130 -9.72 7.98 -11.06
CA GLU A 130 -9.10 8.20 -12.37
C GLU A 130 -8.56 6.87 -12.91
N GLN A 131 -9.49 5.98 -13.31
CA GLN A 131 -9.18 4.58 -13.61
C GLN A 131 -8.21 4.40 -14.78
N ASP A 132 -8.28 5.23 -15.81
CA ASP A 132 -7.40 5.14 -16.98
C ASP A 132 -5.94 5.36 -16.57
N ALA A 133 -5.67 6.43 -15.82
CA ALA A 133 -4.35 6.70 -15.25
C ALA A 133 -3.92 5.61 -14.26
N ALA A 134 -4.84 5.07 -13.47
CA ALA A 134 -4.54 3.95 -12.57
C ALA A 134 -4.01 2.73 -13.34
N PHE A 135 -4.62 2.37 -14.48
CA PHE A 135 -4.18 1.25 -15.32
C PHE A 135 -2.85 1.53 -16.04
N GLU A 136 -2.58 2.77 -16.45
CA GLU A 136 -1.29 3.15 -17.01
C GLU A 136 -0.16 2.95 -15.99
N TRP A 137 -0.35 3.42 -14.75
CA TRP A 137 0.63 3.23 -13.69
C TRP A 137 0.71 1.77 -13.22
N PHE A 138 -0.39 1.03 -13.29
CA PHE A 138 -0.39 -0.38 -12.92
C PHE A 138 0.42 -1.21 -13.92
N THR A 139 0.34 -0.86 -15.20
CA THR A 139 1.20 -1.45 -16.23
C THR A 139 2.68 -1.23 -15.90
N LYS A 140 3.07 -0.01 -15.53
CA LYS A 140 4.44 0.31 -15.12
C LYS A 140 4.87 -0.46 -13.85
N ALA A 141 3.97 -0.62 -12.88
CA ALA A 141 4.23 -1.37 -11.65
C ALA A 141 4.54 -2.85 -11.94
N LEU A 142 3.79 -3.46 -12.86
CA LEU A 142 3.98 -4.86 -13.25
C LEU A 142 5.23 -5.08 -14.13
N GLN A 143 5.54 -4.12 -15.00
CA GLN A 143 6.79 -4.13 -15.79
C GLN A 143 8.02 -4.11 -14.86
N ARG A 144 8.09 -3.15 -13.94
CA ARG A 144 9.20 -3.03 -12.99
C ARG A 144 9.38 -4.27 -12.11
N GLY A 145 8.27 -4.87 -11.66
CA GLY A 145 8.30 -6.12 -10.90
C GLY A 145 8.81 -7.32 -11.71
N THR A 146 8.62 -7.32 -13.03
CA THR A 146 9.14 -8.38 -13.92
C THR A 146 10.64 -8.22 -14.18
N GLU A 147 11.13 -6.98 -14.30
CA GLU A 147 12.53 -6.66 -14.62
C GLU A 147 13.49 -6.87 -13.44
N ASN A 148 13.07 -6.59 -12.21
CA ASN A 148 13.95 -6.65 -11.04
C ASN A 148 14.20 -8.07 -10.51
N GLY A 149 13.70 -9.13 -11.19
CA GLY A 149 13.80 -10.53 -10.74
C GLY A 149 13.20 -10.78 -9.34
N SER A 150 12.52 -9.76 -8.80
CA SER A 150 11.85 -9.81 -7.53
C SER A 150 10.41 -10.18 -7.82
N ASN A 151 9.93 -11.19 -7.14
CA ASN A 151 8.51 -11.39 -6.90
C ASN A 151 7.92 -10.24 -6.03
N GLY A 152 8.49 -9.02 -6.13
CA GLY A 152 8.29 -7.86 -5.25
C GLY A 152 6.94 -7.16 -5.40
N ASN A 153 6.12 -7.61 -6.36
CA ASN A 153 4.69 -7.32 -6.48
C ASN A 153 3.93 -8.60 -6.93
N ASP A 154 4.50 -9.79 -6.67
CA ASP A 154 3.86 -11.09 -6.95
C ASP A 154 2.86 -11.48 -5.82
N SER A 155 2.60 -10.56 -4.91
CA SER A 155 2.10 -10.82 -3.55
C SER A 155 0.58 -10.92 -3.46
N ARG A 156 0.13 -11.53 -2.36
CA ARG A 156 -1.25 -11.54 -1.86
C ARG A 156 -1.86 -10.12 -1.82
N GLU A 157 -1.05 -9.07 -1.84
CA GLU A 157 -1.47 -7.67 -1.77
C GLU A 157 -2.24 -7.26 -3.02
N ILE A 158 -1.74 -7.42 -4.25
CA ILE A 158 -2.53 -7.06 -5.47
C ILE A 158 -3.92 -7.72 -5.45
N ARG A 159 -3.96 -8.97 -5.02
CA ARG A 159 -5.18 -9.75 -4.97
C ARG A 159 -6.17 -9.28 -3.90
N TYR A 160 -5.67 -8.91 -2.71
CA TYR A 160 -6.52 -8.62 -1.54
C TYR A 160 -6.48 -7.17 -1.06
N ASP A 161 -5.67 -6.30 -1.67
CA ASP A 161 -5.53 -4.90 -1.30
C ASP A 161 -6.87 -4.18 -1.50
N PRO A 162 -7.47 -3.60 -0.43
CA PRO A 162 -8.73 -2.88 -0.51
C PRO A 162 -8.70 -1.72 -1.49
N ILE A 163 -7.56 -1.07 -1.69
CA ILE A 163 -7.46 0.07 -2.60
C ILE A 163 -7.76 -0.35 -4.03
N LEU A 164 -7.45 -1.60 -4.42
CA LEU A 164 -7.72 -2.09 -5.77
C LEU A 164 -9.15 -2.61 -5.96
N ASP A 165 -10.02 -2.63 -4.94
CA ASP A 165 -11.41 -3.12 -5.04
C ASP A 165 -12.16 -2.49 -6.23
N PRO A 166 -12.07 -1.17 -6.50
CA PRO A 166 -12.74 -0.55 -7.64
C PRO A 166 -12.25 -1.04 -9.01
N LEU A 167 -11.01 -1.53 -9.12
CA LEU A 167 -10.46 -2.01 -10.38
C LEU A 167 -10.82 -3.47 -10.66
N ARG A 168 -11.15 -4.28 -9.63
CA ARG A 168 -11.35 -5.73 -9.78
C ARG A 168 -12.50 -6.10 -10.73
N ALA A 169 -13.51 -5.24 -10.84
CA ALA A 169 -14.65 -5.45 -11.75
C ALA A 169 -14.36 -5.04 -13.20
N ASP A 170 -13.29 -4.26 -13.45
CA ASP A 170 -12.91 -3.83 -14.79
C ASP A 170 -12.21 -4.97 -15.54
N ARG A 171 -12.67 -5.28 -16.76
CA ARG A 171 -12.08 -6.30 -17.64
C ARG A 171 -10.57 -6.12 -17.86
N ARG A 172 -10.08 -4.87 -17.81
CA ARG A 172 -8.66 -4.51 -17.96
C ARG A 172 -7.82 -5.08 -16.83
N PHE A 173 -8.35 -5.21 -15.62
CA PHE A 173 -7.63 -5.77 -14.47
C PHE A 173 -7.22 -7.22 -14.73
N ALA A 174 -8.17 -8.08 -15.10
CA ALA A 174 -7.89 -9.47 -15.40
C ALA A 174 -6.99 -9.63 -16.65
N ALA A 175 -7.21 -8.81 -17.68
CA ALA A 175 -6.39 -8.83 -18.89
C ALA A 175 -4.93 -8.46 -18.58
N LEU A 176 -4.73 -7.39 -17.81
CA LEU A 176 -3.40 -6.89 -17.43
C LEU A 176 -2.64 -7.91 -16.58
N LEU A 177 -3.28 -8.51 -15.57
CA LEU A 177 -2.61 -9.54 -14.76
C LEU A 177 -2.20 -10.76 -15.62
N ARG A 178 -3.04 -11.19 -16.57
CA ARG A 178 -2.67 -12.29 -17.48
C ARG A 178 -1.50 -11.91 -18.39
N GLN A 179 -1.51 -10.70 -18.93
CA GLN A 179 -0.44 -10.18 -19.81
C GLN A 179 0.93 -10.22 -19.14
N TYR A 180 0.99 -9.93 -17.83
CA TYR A 180 2.24 -9.91 -17.05
C TYR A 180 2.48 -11.19 -16.24
N ASN A 181 1.93 -12.34 -16.65
CA ASN A 181 2.11 -13.64 -16.00
C ASN A 181 1.70 -13.67 -14.51
N ARG A 182 0.71 -12.86 -14.12
CA ARG A 182 0.09 -12.80 -12.78
C ARG A 182 -1.34 -13.37 -12.77
N GLY A 183 -1.70 -14.15 -13.77
CA GLY A 183 -3.05 -14.72 -13.92
C GLY A 183 -3.49 -15.59 -12.74
N SER A 184 -2.56 -16.24 -12.03
CA SER A 184 -2.84 -17.05 -10.84
C SER A 184 -3.47 -16.25 -9.68
N LEU A 185 -3.28 -14.94 -9.64
CA LEU A 185 -3.90 -14.07 -8.64
C LEU A 185 -5.42 -13.96 -8.81
N LEU A 186 -5.95 -14.29 -10.00
CA LEU A 186 -7.38 -14.24 -10.31
C LEU A 186 -8.15 -15.46 -9.82
N GLU A 187 -7.48 -16.61 -9.61
CA GLU A 187 -8.15 -17.85 -9.25
C GLU A 187 -8.52 -17.85 -7.76
N ALA A 188 -9.80 -17.98 -7.39
CA ALA A 188 -10.20 -18.15 -5.99
C ALA A 188 -9.29 -19.19 -5.30
N SER A 189 -8.69 -18.87 -4.14
CA SER A 189 -7.90 -19.82 -3.36
C SER A 189 -8.85 -20.91 -2.88
N GLY A 190 -9.06 -21.90 -3.74
CA GLY A 190 -10.08 -22.91 -3.61
C GLY A 190 -9.46 -24.27 -3.80
N LYS A 191 -9.60 -25.08 -2.75
CA LYS A 191 -9.59 -26.54 -2.79
C LYS A 191 -8.24 -27.18 -3.16
N ARG A 192 -7.46 -27.47 -2.12
CA ARG A 192 -6.97 -28.84 -1.93
C ARG A 192 -7.31 -29.26 -0.51
#